data_AF-A0A3C2DWX5-F1
#
_entry.id   AF-A0A3C2DWX5-F1
#
_cell.length_a   1.000
_cell.length_b   1.000
_cell.length_c   1.000
_cell.angle_alpha   90.00
_cell.angle_beta   90.00
_cell.angle_gamma   90.00
#
_symmetry.space_group_name_H-M   'P 1'
#
loop_
_entity.id
_entity.type
_entity.pdbx_description
1 polymer ?
#
loop_
_entity_poly.entity_id
_entity_poly.type
_entity_poly.pdbx_seq_one_letter_code
_entity_poly.pdbx_strand_id
1 'polypeptide(L)'
;MIGLSAYFIKIRKTIHNSREAKKVNFKCGKKKSAIIIIIGIVTVAICITVAVIISRAKKKSEATQFIPETATYSENSEETLSEEETVSETASETAPIIKPVGTTAPVERAAPAIPKKITPQKPNITPTKLLNVPFIDQRKKYPTGCESVSAVMALQYLGISISPETFIDNYLDKGRTPYRDENGNLFGDDPRKVFLGDPYSKNGWGCWAPVIENAVNKFIGSNYTVKAVYGSSVDDLCKKYIDNDIPVLIWATQNMAPARRYKTWYITGTSEQFTWITPMHCLLLVGYDDSGYYFNDPLQSKNTRYAKDKVISAYNMLNRQAVVIAPKSKVEETTVAPTTAPNTTTEPTTKPNTTTEPTTKATEPETSEKTTHTEGSAADNIKQASDI
;
A
#
# COMPACT_ATOMS: atom_id res chain seq x y z
N MET A 1 -31.26 -42.50 -12.39
CA MET A 1 -30.07 -42.86 -13.18
C MET A 1 -30.43 -43.81 -14.33
N ILE A 2 -30.85 -43.30 -15.51
CA ILE A 2 -30.99 -44.14 -16.74
C ILE A 2 -30.49 -43.38 -18.01
N GLY A 3 -30.52 -42.04 -18.03
CA GLY A 3 -30.24 -41.24 -19.23
C GLY A 3 -28.80 -41.21 -19.78
N LEU A 4 -27.76 -41.51 -19.00
CA LEU A 4 -26.35 -41.37 -19.46
C LEU A 4 -25.79 -42.60 -20.21
N SER A 5 -26.38 -43.79 -20.05
CA SER A 5 -25.84 -45.03 -20.64
C SER A 5 -26.06 -45.12 -22.15
N ALA A 6 -27.20 -44.63 -22.65
CA ALA A 6 -27.55 -44.68 -24.07
C ALA A 6 -26.66 -43.77 -24.96
N TYR A 7 -26.13 -42.68 -24.41
CA TYR A 7 -25.35 -41.69 -25.17
C TYR A 7 -23.95 -42.23 -25.54
N PHE A 8 -23.26 -42.87 -24.58
CA PHE A 8 -21.92 -43.43 -24.81
C PHE A 8 -21.91 -44.64 -25.75
N ILE A 9 -22.97 -45.47 -25.73
CA ILE A 9 -23.11 -46.61 -26.66
C ILE A 9 -23.28 -46.11 -28.11
N LYS A 10 -24.02 -45.02 -28.32
CA LYS A 10 -24.25 -44.45 -29.67
C LYS A 10 -22.97 -43.88 -30.28
N ILE A 11 -22.14 -43.20 -29.48
CA ILE A 11 -20.84 -42.66 -29.93
C ILE A 11 -19.85 -43.79 -30.29
N ARG A 12 -19.77 -44.85 -29.47
CA ARG A 12 -18.82 -45.96 -29.71
C ARG A 12 -19.14 -46.73 -31.00
N LYS A 13 -20.42 -46.84 -31.38
CA LYS A 13 -20.86 -47.48 -32.64
C LYS A 13 -20.61 -46.61 -33.87
N THR A 14 -20.68 -45.28 -33.74
CA THR A 14 -20.35 -44.33 -34.82
C THR A 14 -18.84 -44.30 -35.12
N ILE A 15 -17.98 -44.40 -34.11
CA ILE A 15 -16.52 -44.39 -34.30
C ILE A 15 -16.02 -45.70 -34.95
N HIS A 16 -16.64 -46.85 -34.64
CA HIS A 16 -16.19 -48.12 -35.21
C HIS A 16 -16.51 -48.27 -36.72
N ASN A 17 -17.67 -47.76 -37.17
CA ASN A 17 -18.07 -47.77 -38.58
C ASN A 17 -17.27 -46.80 -39.49
N SER A 18 -16.37 -45.98 -38.93
CA SER A 18 -15.51 -45.06 -39.69
C SER A 18 -14.23 -45.71 -40.23
N ARG A 19 -13.89 -46.94 -39.81
CA ARG A 19 -12.65 -47.63 -40.23
C ARG A 19 -12.78 -48.57 -41.43
N GLU A 20 -13.99 -48.91 -41.87
CA GLU A 20 -14.23 -49.86 -42.97
C GLU A 20 -15.12 -49.28 -44.08
N ALA A 21 -14.79 -48.05 -44.53
CA ALA A 21 -15.45 -47.47 -45.69
C ALA A 21 -14.53 -46.58 -46.54
N LYS A 22 -14.38 -46.97 -47.81
CA LYS A 22 -13.92 -46.14 -48.95
C LYS A 22 -12.42 -45.85 -49.07
N LYS A 23 -11.69 -46.89 -49.46
CA LYS A 23 -10.83 -46.76 -50.65
C LYS A 23 -11.71 -46.36 -51.85
N VAL A 24 -11.78 -45.06 -52.17
CA VAL A 24 -12.36 -44.58 -53.44
C VAL A 24 -11.43 -43.52 -54.01
N ASN A 25 -10.88 -43.79 -55.19
CA ASN A 25 -10.15 -42.82 -55.99
C ASN A 25 -11.06 -41.64 -56.34
N PHE A 26 -10.67 -40.42 -56.00
CA PHE A 26 -11.31 -39.22 -56.56
C PHE A 26 -10.25 -38.16 -56.94
N LYS A 27 -9.93 -38.12 -58.23
CA LYS A 27 -9.29 -36.96 -58.87
C LYS A 27 -10.27 -35.79 -58.84
N CYS A 28 -9.75 -34.56 -58.71
CA CYS A 28 -10.46 -33.27 -58.70
C CYS A 28 -11.21 -32.92 -57.40
N GLY A 29 -10.91 -31.76 -56.79
CA GLY A 29 -11.69 -31.28 -55.63
C GLY A 29 -11.16 -30.15 -54.74
N LYS A 30 -9.94 -29.58 -54.93
CA LYS A 30 -9.33 -28.61 -53.99
C LYS A 30 -10.26 -27.46 -53.53
N LYS A 31 -11.17 -26.97 -54.38
CA LYS A 31 -12.13 -25.89 -54.03
C LYS A 31 -13.20 -26.31 -53.01
N LYS A 32 -13.62 -27.59 -52.96
CA LYS A 32 -14.70 -28.05 -52.06
C LYS A 32 -14.24 -28.14 -50.59
N SER A 33 -13.02 -28.62 -50.33
CA SER A 33 -12.48 -28.66 -48.96
C SER A 33 -12.24 -27.27 -48.38
N ALA A 34 -11.81 -26.30 -49.18
CA ALA A 34 -11.62 -24.93 -48.75
C ALA A 34 -12.94 -24.28 -48.26
N ILE A 35 -14.04 -24.49 -48.99
CA ILE A 35 -15.37 -23.96 -48.62
C ILE A 35 -15.84 -24.54 -47.27
N ILE A 36 -15.65 -25.83 -47.03
CA ILE A 36 -16.04 -26.48 -45.77
C ILE A 36 -15.24 -25.90 -44.57
N ILE A 37 -13.94 -25.64 -44.75
CA ILE A 37 -13.09 -25.03 -43.72
C ILE A 37 -13.55 -23.59 -43.41
N ILE A 38 -13.86 -22.79 -44.45
CA ILE A 38 -14.34 -21.40 -44.28
C ILE A 38 -15.69 -21.38 -43.54
N ILE A 39 -16.64 -22.25 -43.91
CA ILE A 39 -17.92 -22.37 -43.20
C ILE A 39 -17.70 -22.75 -41.73
N GLY A 40 -16.78 -23.68 -41.44
CA GLY A 40 -16.41 -24.04 -40.07
C GLY A 40 -15.91 -22.86 -39.24
N ILE A 41 -14.98 -22.06 -39.79
CA ILE A 41 -14.42 -20.88 -39.11
C ILE A 41 -15.51 -19.82 -38.85
N VAL A 42 -16.35 -19.52 -39.85
CA VAL A 42 -17.45 -18.56 -39.71
C VAL A 42 -18.46 -19.03 -38.65
N THR A 43 -18.78 -20.32 -38.62
CA THR A 43 -19.71 -20.88 -37.61
C THR A 43 -19.16 -20.75 -36.19
N VAL A 44 -17.86 -21.02 -35.98
CA VAL A 44 -17.20 -20.84 -34.68
C VAL A 44 -17.19 -19.37 -34.25
N ALA A 45 -16.90 -18.44 -35.17
CA ALA A 45 -16.94 -17.00 -34.88
C ALA A 45 -18.34 -16.52 -34.45
N ILE A 46 -19.40 -16.99 -35.11
CA ILE A 46 -20.80 -16.68 -34.74
C ILE A 46 -21.15 -17.25 -33.37
N CYS A 47 -20.73 -18.49 -33.05
CA CYS A 47 -20.95 -19.06 -31.72
C CYS A 47 -20.28 -18.24 -30.60
N ILE A 48 -19.06 -17.73 -30.84
CA ILE A 48 -18.33 -16.90 -29.88
C ILE A 48 -19.03 -15.55 -29.68
N THR A 49 -19.46 -14.87 -30.75
CA THR A 49 -20.14 -13.57 -30.62
C THR A 49 -21.49 -13.70 -29.90
N VAL A 50 -22.28 -14.74 -30.20
CA VAL A 50 -23.53 -15.04 -29.49
C VAL A 50 -23.28 -15.32 -28.00
N ALA A 51 -22.25 -16.11 -27.65
CA ALA A 51 -21.90 -16.38 -26.25
C ALA A 51 -21.49 -15.10 -25.48
N VAL A 52 -20.76 -14.18 -26.13
CA VAL A 52 -20.38 -12.88 -25.54
C VAL A 52 -21.60 -11.97 -25.35
N ILE A 53 -22.54 -11.95 -26.30
CA ILE A 53 -23.78 -11.17 -26.20
C ILE A 53 -24.65 -11.68 -25.04
N ILE A 54 -24.84 -13.01 -24.94
CA ILE A 54 -25.59 -13.63 -23.83
C ILE A 54 -24.94 -13.33 -22.47
N SER A 55 -23.60 -13.42 -22.39
CA SER A 55 -22.85 -13.10 -21.17
C SER A 55 -23.00 -11.63 -20.75
N ARG A 56 -22.97 -10.69 -21.73
CA ARG A 56 -23.19 -9.26 -21.48
C ARG A 56 -24.63 -8.97 -21.05
N ALA A 57 -25.63 -9.62 -21.65
CA ALA A 57 -27.02 -9.50 -21.27
C ALA A 57 -27.26 -9.98 -19.82
N LYS A 58 -26.68 -11.12 -19.44
CA LYS A 58 -26.76 -11.65 -18.07
C LYS A 58 -26.13 -10.73 -17.03
N LYS A 59 -24.94 -10.17 -17.34
CA LYS A 59 -24.28 -9.17 -16.48
C LYS A 59 -25.09 -7.87 -16.36
N LYS A 60 -25.88 -7.50 -17.38
CA LYS A 60 -26.78 -6.34 -17.33
C LYS A 60 -28.03 -6.62 -16.47
N SER A 61 -28.62 -7.81 -16.52
CA SER A 61 -29.75 -8.16 -15.64
C SER A 61 -29.34 -8.23 -14.16
N GLU A 62 -28.16 -8.79 -13.86
CA GLU A 62 -27.63 -8.87 -12.49
C GLU A 62 -27.31 -7.47 -11.91
N ALA A 63 -26.92 -6.51 -12.74
CA ALA A 63 -26.66 -5.12 -12.33
C ALA A 63 -27.92 -4.27 -12.11
N THR A 64 -29.12 -4.77 -12.45
CA THR A 64 -30.38 -3.99 -12.45
C THR A 64 -31.21 -4.21 -11.17
N GLN A 65 -30.74 -5.01 -10.20
CA GLN A 65 -31.49 -5.34 -8.97
C GLN A 65 -30.96 -4.66 -7.68
N PHE A 66 -30.22 -3.56 -7.76
CA PHE A 66 -29.89 -2.73 -6.60
C PHE A 66 -30.55 -1.36 -6.69
N ILE A 67 -31.63 -1.19 -5.92
CA ILE A 67 -32.30 0.10 -5.71
C ILE A 67 -31.55 0.84 -4.59
N PRO A 68 -31.04 2.07 -4.81
CA PRO A 68 -30.62 2.94 -3.73
C PRO A 68 -31.81 3.77 -3.23
N GLU A 69 -32.11 3.66 -1.93
CA GLU A 69 -33.09 4.50 -1.25
C GLU A 69 -32.51 5.91 -1.06
N THR A 70 -33.02 6.89 -1.80
CA THR A 70 -32.53 8.27 -1.78
C THR A 70 -33.23 9.09 -0.70
N ALA A 71 -32.57 9.29 0.44
CA ALA A 71 -32.94 10.35 1.37
C ALA A 71 -32.53 11.71 0.79
N THR A 72 -33.51 12.48 0.32
CA THR A 72 -33.33 13.88 -0.07
C THR A 72 -33.06 14.73 1.17
N TYR A 73 -31.98 15.51 1.15
CA TYR A 73 -31.85 16.70 1.99
C TYR A 73 -31.43 17.88 1.11
N SER A 74 -32.17 18.96 1.21
CA SER A 74 -32.02 20.17 0.40
C SER A 74 -30.78 20.96 0.80
N GLU A 75 -30.03 21.43 -0.19
CA GLU A 75 -29.15 22.59 -0.01
C GLU A 75 -30.02 23.81 0.32
N ASN A 76 -29.58 24.61 1.29
CA ASN A 76 -29.81 26.05 1.25
C ASN A 76 -28.56 26.77 1.71
N SER A 77 -28.23 27.83 0.99
CA SER A 77 -27.16 28.78 1.28
C SER A 77 -27.43 29.53 2.58
N GLU A 78 -26.37 29.98 3.27
CA GLU A 78 -25.91 31.36 3.10
C GLU A 78 -24.55 31.64 3.76
N GLU A 79 -23.86 32.59 3.13
CA GLU A 79 -22.61 33.22 3.55
C GLU A 79 -22.96 34.45 4.39
N THR A 80 -22.29 34.68 5.53
CA THR A 80 -22.11 36.05 6.05
C THR A 80 -21.01 36.14 7.11
N LEU A 81 -20.36 37.31 7.13
CA LEU A 81 -19.31 37.70 8.07
C LEU A 81 -19.82 37.83 9.50
N SER A 82 -18.93 37.61 10.46
CA SER A 82 -19.07 38.07 11.85
C SER A 82 -18.08 39.21 12.11
N GLU A 83 -18.59 40.42 12.31
CA GLU A 83 -17.86 41.50 12.99
C GLU A 83 -18.34 41.60 14.46
N GLU A 84 -17.47 42.05 15.36
CA GLU A 84 -17.69 42.12 16.81
C GLU A 84 -18.31 43.45 17.29
N GLU A 85 -18.64 43.49 18.58
CA GLU A 85 -19.12 44.63 19.40
C GLU A 85 -20.56 45.11 19.10
N THR A 86 -21.46 45.24 20.08
CA THR A 86 -21.31 46.10 21.26
C THR A 86 -22.28 45.71 22.39
N VAL A 87 -21.92 45.99 23.64
CA VAL A 87 -22.72 45.71 24.85
C VAL A 87 -23.81 46.78 25.10
N SER A 88 -24.99 46.37 25.57
CA SER A 88 -25.82 47.20 26.47
C SER A 88 -26.81 46.39 27.32
N GLU A 89 -26.93 46.75 28.60
CA GLU A 89 -27.98 46.28 29.52
C GLU A 89 -29.28 47.09 29.31
N THR A 90 -30.44 46.55 29.74
CA THR A 90 -31.40 47.19 30.70
C THR A 90 -32.49 46.16 31.07
N ALA A 91 -33.15 46.32 32.24
CA ALA A 91 -33.97 45.30 32.91
C ALA A 91 -35.48 45.64 33.04
N SER A 92 -36.24 44.72 33.68
CA SER A 92 -37.64 44.84 34.17
C SER A 92 -38.75 44.69 33.10
N GLU A 93 -40.00 44.22 33.39
CA GLU A 93 -40.71 44.03 34.67
C GLU A 93 -41.91 43.03 34.59
N THR A 94 -42.41 42.62 35.77
CA THR A 94 -43.78 42.16 36.16
C THR A 94 -44.41 40.82 35.68
N ALA A 95 -45.03 40.11 36.66
CA ALA A 95 -45.94 38.96 36.52
C ALA A 95 -47.41 39.37 36.80
N PRO A 96 -48.42 38.46 36.77
CA PRO A 96 -48.86 37.85 38.04
C PRO A 96 -49.50 36.43 38.02
N ILE A 97 -49.10 35.63 39.01
CA ILE A 97 -49.87 34.79 39.98
C ILE A 97 -51.31 34.32 39.63
N ILE A 98 -51.55 33.00 39.74
CA ILE A 98 -52.74 32.40 40.39
C ILE A 98 -52.30 31.21 41.29
N LYS A 99 -52.89 31.06 42.48
CA LYS A 99 -52.82 29.88 43.38
C LYS A 99 -54.25 29.44 43.78
N PRO A 100 -54.44 28.17 44.16
CA PRO A 100 -54.81 27.87 45.56
C PRO A 100 -53.98 26.69 46.12
N VAL A 101 -53.38 26.75 47.31
CA VAL A 101 -53.96 26.59 48.67
C VAL A 101 -54.43 25.15 48.96
N GLY A 102 -53.70 24.48 49.86
CA GLY A 102 -54.01 23.20 50.47
C GLY A 102 -53.02 22.92 51.62
N THR A 103 -53.48 22.99 52.87
CA THR A 103 -52.63 22.98 54.06
C THR A 103 -52.58 21.61 54.72
N THR A 104 -51.38 21.05 54.88
CA THR A 104 -51.06 20.03 55.91
C THR A 104 -49.66 20.30 56.48
N ALA A 105 -49.50 20.20 57.80
CA ALA A 105 -48.25 20.53 58.49
C ALA A 105 -47.10 19.55 58.16
N PRO A 106 -45.82 19.96 58.29
CA PRO A 106 -44.68 19.12 57.94
C PRO A 106 -44.40 18.07 59.02
N VAL A 107 -44.33 16.80 58.63
CA VAL A 107 -43.65 15.77 59.41
C VAL A 107 -42.15 15.91 59.14
N GLU A 108 -41.35 16.11 60.19
CA GLU A 108 -39.89 16.22 60.08
C GLU A 108 -39.29 14.87 59.67
N ARG A 109 -39.10 14.69 58.36
CA ARG A 109 -38.46 13.52 57.77
C ARG A 109 -36.96 13.77 57.68
N ALA A 110 -36.18 13.04 58.48
CA ALA A 110 -34.72 13.09 58.43
C ALA A 110 -34.21 12.99 56.98
N ALA A 111 -33.37 13.95 56.57
CA ALA A 111 -32.86 14.02 55.22
C ALA A 111 -32.03 12.77 54.88
N PRO A 112 -32.28 12.08 53.75
CA PRO A 112 -31.45 10.96 53.34
C PRO A 112 -30.02 11.46 53.07
N ALA A 113 -29.03 10.78 53.65
CA ALA A 113 -27.63 11.12 53.46
C ALA A 113 -27.28 11.09 51.97
N ILE A 114 -26.84 12.24 51.43
CA ILE A 114 -26.47 12.39 50.02
C ILE A 114 -25.32 11.41 49.73
N PRO A 115 -25.46 10.48 48.76
CA PRO A 115 -24.42 9.52 48.46
C PRO A 115 -23.17 10.26 47.97
N LYS A 116 -22.04 9.97 48.61
CA LYS A 116 -20.75 10.62 48.35
C LYS A 116 -20.38 10.43 46.87
N LYS A 117 -20.23 11.53 46.13
CA LYS A 117 -19.92 11.53 44.69
C LYS A 117 -18.66 10.71 44.42
N ILE A 118 -18.84 9.50 43.89
CA ILE A 118 -17.73 8.65 43.43
C ILE A 118 -17.23 9.24 42.12
N THR A 119 -16.24 10.14 42.21
CA THR A 119 -15.50 10.60 41.03
C THR A 119 -14.79 9.38 40.42
N PRO A 120 -15.02 9.03 39.15
CA PRO A 120 -14.31 7.93 38.52
C PRO A 120 -12.81 8.26 38.52
N GLN A 121 -11.99 7.45 39.20
CA GLN A 121 -10.54 7.54 39.01
C GLN A 121 -10.23 7.14 37.58
N LYS A 122 -9.67 8.07 36.81
CA LYS A 122 -9.09 7.78 35.50
C LYS A 122 -8.08 6.65 35.68
N PRO A 123 -8.19 5.51 34.97
CA PRO A 123 -7.26 4.40 35.14
C PRO A 123 -5.82 4.87 34.94
N ASN A 124 -4.90 4.42 35.79
CA ASN A 124 -3.48 4.66 35.61
C ASN A 124 -2.94 3.67 34.56
N ILE A 125 -3.09 4.02 33.29
CA ILE A 125 -2.75 3.14 32.16
C ILE A 125 -1.25 3.20 31.91
N THR A 126 -0.56 2.11 32.26
CA THR A 126 0.88 1.92 32.00
C THR A 126 1.06 1.14 30.69
N PRO A 127 1.96 1.55 29.77
CA PRO A 127 2.28 0.78 28.57
C PRO A 127 2.89 -0.59 28.91
N THR A 128 2.49 -1.64 28.19
CA THR A 128 3.13 -2.97 28.22
C THR A 128 4.48 -2.93 27.50
N LYS A 129 4.52 -2.28 26.33
CA LYS A 129 5.73 -1.99 25.56
C LYS A 129 5.56 -0.62 24.90
N LEU A 130 6.61 0.21 24.94
CA LEU A 130 6.63 1.52 24.29
C LEU A 130 8.04 1.86 23.81
N LEU A 131 8.20 1.96 22.49
CA LEU A 131 9.46 2.25 21.81
C LEU A 131 9.75 3.75 21.83
N ASN A 132 10.98 4.15 22.17
CA ASN A 132 11.39 5.55 22.18
C ASN A 132 11.77 6.05 20.77
N VAL A 133 10.81 6.07 19.85
CA VAL A 133 11.01 6.50 18.46
C VAL A 133 11.07 8.04 18.37
N PRO A 134 11.98 8.64 17.56
CA PRO A 134 11.95 10.07 17.27
C PRO A 134 10.60 10.50 16.68
N PHE A 135 10.20 11.74 16.94
CA PHE A 135 8.93 12.29 16.48
C PHE A 135 9.14 13.43 15.50
N ILE A 136 8.35 13.43 14.42
CA ILE A 136 8.34 14.46 13.38
C ILE A 136 6.89 14.88 13.20
N ASP A 137 6.61 16.18 13.38
CA ASP A 137 5.31 16.79 13.16
C ASP A 137 5.16 17.16 11.68
N GLN A 138 4.13 16.65 10.99
CA GLN A 138 3.93 16.95 9.57
C GLN A 138 3.29 18.32 9.33
N ARG A 139 2.54 18.85 10.30
CA ARG A 139 1.52 19.91 10.10
C ARG A 139 2.09 21.21 9.52
N LYS A 140 3.36 21.51 9.79
CA LYS A 140 4.03 22.73 9.34
C LYS A 140 4.56 22.66 7.90
N LYS A 141 5.11 21.51 7.46
CA LYS A 141 5.87 21.41 6.20
C LYS A 141 5.35 20.34 5.23
N TYR A 142 4.75 19.25 5.72
CA TYR A 142 4.27 18.13 4.90
C TYR A 142 2.77 17.90 5.17
N PRO A 143 1.89 18.84 4.79
CA PRO A 143 0.46 18.78 5.12
C PRO A 143 -0.21 17.45 4.74
N THR A 144 0.26 16.77 3.70
CA THR A 144 -0.26 15.47 3.25
C THR A 144 0.77 14.33 3.33
N GLY A 145 1.93 14.54 3.95
CA GLY A 145 3.06 13.60 3.97
C GLY A 145 3.05 12.55 5.07
N CYS A 146 1.88 12.08 5.53
CA CYS A 146 1.79 11.21 6.73
C CYS A 146 2.56 9.89 6.59
N GLU A 147 2.59 9.32 5.39
CA GLU A 147 3.30 8.10 5.04
C GLU A 147 4.81 8.31 5.03
N SER A 148 5.29 9.39 4.38
CA SER A 148 6.70 9.75 4.31
C SER A 148 7.27 10.08 5.69
N VAL A 149 6.54 10.85 6.50
CA VAL A 149 6.96 11.23 7.85
C VAL A 149 6.99 10.01 8.77
N SER A 150 6.00 9.11 8.69
CA SER A 150 5.99 7.85 9.44
C SER A 150 7.12 6.90 9.02
N ALA A 151 7.46 6.85 7.73
CA ALA A 151 8.59 6.08 7.23
C ALA A 151 9.93 6.60 7.78
N VAL A 152 10.13 7.93 7.75
CA VAL A 152 11.36 8.55 8.26
C VAL A 152 11.50 8.39 9.77
N MET A 153 10.43 8.49 10.56
CA MET A 153 10.48 8.20 12.00
C MET A 153 10.93 6.76 12.28
N ALA A 154 10.47 5.78 11.49
CA ALA A 154 10.89 4.38 11.60
C ALA A 154 12.36 4.18 11.21
N LEU A 155 12.79 4.78 10.09
CA LEU A 155 14.17 4.72 9.61
C LEU A 155 15.16 5.33 10.60
N GLN A 156 14.85 6.50 11.16
CA GLN A 156 15.70 7.17 12.14
C GLN A 156 15.81 6.36 13.45
N TYR A 157 14.75 5.66 13.87
CA TYR A 157 14.81 4.74 15.01
C TYR A 157 15.75 3.55 14.76
N LEU A 158 15.81 3.06 13.53
CA LEU A 158 16.77 2.04 13.09
C LEU A 158 18.19 2.61 12.82
N GLY A 159 18.46 3.86 13.21
CA GLY A 159 19.77 4.50 13.03
C GLY A 159 20.07 4.95 11.60
N ILE A 160 19.08 4.93 10.69
CA ILE A 160 19.24 5.39 9.31
C ILE A 160 18.95 6.89 9.27
N SER A 161 20.00 7.69 9.17
CA SER A 161 19.90 9.15 9.09
C SER A 161 19.38 9.60 7.73
N ILE A 162 18.10 9.98 7.68
CA ILE A 162 17.43 10.53 6.50
C ILE A 162 16.40 11.58 6.96
N SER A 163 16.20 12.65 6.18
CA SER A 163 15.16 13.65 6.43
C SER A 163 13.90 13.37 5.60
N PRO A 164 12.72 13.90 6.00
CA PRO A 164 11.52 13.79 5.18
C PRO A 164 11.71 14.37 3.78
N GLU A 165 12.45 15.48 3.63
CA GLU A 165 12.77 16.07 2.33
C GLU A 165 13.58 15.11 1.46
N THR A 166 14.68 14.55 1.98
CA THR A 166 15.48 13.55 1.23
C THR A 166 14.63 12.34 0.83
N PHE A 167 13.69 11.91 1.68
CA PHE A 167 12.76 10.83 1.37
C PHE A 167 11.77 11.21 0.26
N ILE A 168 11.13 12.37 0.39
CA ILE A 168 10.07 12.87 -0.50
C ILE A 168 10.61 13.23 -1.89
N ASP A 169 11.84 13.77 -1.96
CA ASP A 169 12.37 14.36 -3.18
C ASP A 169 13.25 13.39 -3.99
N ASN A 170 13.93 12.45 -3.33
CA ASN A 170 14.84 11.51 -4.02
C ASN A 170 14.25 10.10 -4.20
N TYR A 171 13.28 9.68 -3.38
CA TYR A 171 12.87 8.27 -3.30
C TYR A 171 11.38 8.01 -3.46
N LEU A 172 10.50 8.95 -3.06
CA LEU A 172 9.06 8.80 -3.21
C LEU A 172 8.62 9.01 -4.68
N ASP A 173 8.07 7.98 -5.32
CA ASP A 173 7.45 8.14 -6.64
C ASP A 173 6.14 8.94 -6.50
N LYS A 174 6.04 10.08 -7.18
CA LYS A 174 4.86 10.96 -7.17
C LYS A 174 4.08 10.84 -8.49
N GLY A 175 2.78 11.08 -8.46
CA GLY A 175 1.89 11.02 -9.62
C GLY A 175 0.65 11.92 -9.47
N ARG A 176 -0.22 11.94 -10.47
CA ARG A 176 -1.33 12.89 -10.55
C ARG A 176 -2.49 12.51 -9.64
N THR A 177 -2.97 13.48 -8.88
CA THR A 177 -4.25 13.41 -8.16
C THR A 177 -5.42 13.25 -9.13
N PRO A 178 -6.62 12.85 -8.64
CA PRO A 178 -7.76 12.64 -9.52
C PRO A 178 -8.17 13.90 -10.30
N TYR A 179 -8.23 13.81 -11.63
CA TYR A 179 -8.51 14.89 -12.58
C TYR A 179 -9.63 14.46 -13.55
N ARG A 180 -10.30 15.42 -14.22
CA ARG A 180 -11.33 15.14 -15.22
C ARG A 180 -10.79 15.22 -16.64
N ASP A 181 -11.30 14.36 -17.54
CA ASP A 181 -11.14 14.53 -18.98
C ASP A 181 -12.15 15.56 -19.55
N GLU A 182 -12.06 15.83 -20.85
CA GLU A 182 -12.97 16.72 -21.60
C GLU A 182 -14.44 16.27 -21.54
N ASN A 183 -14.69 14.98 -21.31
CA ASN A 183 -16.02 14.38 -21.18
C ASN A 183 -16.53 14.34 -19.73
N GLY A 184 -15.76 14.88 -18.77
CA GLY A 184 -16.08 14.90 -17.35
C GLY A 184 -15.78 13.60 -16.58
N ASN A 185 -15.25 12.55 -17.22
CA ASN A 185 -14.84 11.31 -16.56
C ASN A 185 -13.68 11.58 -15.59
N LEU A 186 -13.73 10.98 -14.39
CA LEU A 186 -12.65 11.11 -13.42
C LEU A 186 -11.57 10.03 -13.65
N PHE A 187 -10.35 10.48 -13.92
CA PHE A 187 -9.12 9.69 -14.00
C PHE A 187 -8.18 10.06 -12.86
N GLY A 188 -7.11 9.30 -12.68
CA GLY A 188 -6.07 9.57 -11.69
C GLY A 188 -5.06 8.43 -11.70
N ASP A 189 -3.85 8.68 -11.21
CA ASP A 189 -2.83 7.65 -11.15
C ASP A 189 -3.11 6.65 -10.01
N ASP A 190 -2.36 5.54 -9.95
CA ASP A 190 -2.61 4.44 -9.02
C ASP A 190 -1.94 4.69 -7.66
N PRO A 191 -2.70 4.90 -6.57
CA PRO A 191 -2.12 5.15 -5.25
C PRO A 191 -1.36 3.94 -4.69
N ARG A 192 -1.47 2.76 -5.30
CA ARG A 192 -0.68 1.56 -4.99
C ARG A 192 0.70 1.57 -5.67
N LYS A 193 0.97 2.55 -6.54
CA LYS A 193 2.23 2.67 -7.32
C LYS A 193 2.94 4.00 -7.10
N VAL A 194 2.19 5.07 -6.85
CA VAL A 194 2.72 6.43 -6.65
C VAL A 194 1.97 7.16 -5.54
N PHE A 195 2.62 8.16 -4.94
CA PHE A 195 1.96 9.15 -4.10
C PHE A 195 1.17 10.12 -4.98
N LEU A 196 -0.12 10.29 -4.69
CA LEU A 196 -1.00 11.14 -5.47
C LEU A 196 -0.84 12.61 -5.01
N GLY A 197 -0.25 13.43 -5.88
CA GLY A 197 0.09 14.83 -5.62
C GLY A 197 1.49 14.99 -5.03
N ASP A 198 1.63 15.94 -4.11
CA ASP A 198 2.90 16.22 -3.43
C ASP A 198 2.67 16.32 -1.91
N PRO A 199 3.47 15.61 -1.07
CA PRO A 199 3.43 15.71 0.40
C PRO A 199 3.52 17.13 0.98
N TYR A 200 4.22 18.05 0.30
CA TYR A 200 4.32 19.46 0.67
C TYR A 200 3.03 20.25 0.40
N SER A 201 2.13 19.71 -0.43
CA SER A 201 0.89 20.39 -0.85
C SER A 201 -0.31 19.95 -0.01
N LYS A 202 -1.14 20.93 0.39
CA LYS A 202 -2.46 20.68 0.99
C LYS A 202 -3.44 19.98 0.03
N ASN A 203 -3.14 19.99 -1.26
CA ASN A 203 -3.93 19.35 -2.32
C ASN A 203 -3.43 17.94 -2.68
N GLY A 204 -2.37 17.45 -2.02
CA GLY A 204 -1.96 16.05 -2.09
C GLY A 204 -3.01 15.12 -1.46
N TRP A 205 -2.90 13.82 -1.73
CA TRP A 205 -3.87 12.82 -1.27
C TRP A 205 -3.22 11.75 -0.39
N GLY A 206 -2.11 11.16 -0.83
CA GLY A 206 -1.43 10.06 -0.13
C GLY A 206 -0.98 8.93 -1.06
N CYS A 207 -0.47 7.85 -0.46
CA CYS A 207 0.01 6.63 -1.11
C CYS A 207 -0.26 5.38 -0.26
N TRP A 208 -0.49 4.23 -0.88
CA TRP A 208 -0.69 2.95 -0.18
C TRP A 208 0.65 2.27 0.13
N ALA A 209 0.62 1.26 1.00
CA ALA A 209 1.80 0.56 1.52
C ALA A 209 2.91 0.19 0.49
N PRO A 210 2.63 -0.28 -0.74
CA PRO A 210 3.68 -0.64 -1.69
C PRO A 210 4.54 0.56 -2.13
N VAL A 211 4.00 1.78 -2.10
CA VAL A 211 4.74 2.98 -2.52
C VAL A 211 5.85 3.30 -1.53
N ILE A 212 5.59 3.14 -0.23
CA ILE A 212 6.60 3.29 0.82
C ILE A 212 7.60 2.13 0.81
N GLU A 213 7.13 0.90 0.59
CA GLU A 213 8.00 -0.27 0.39
C GLU A 213 8.98 -0.05 -0.78
N ASN A 214 8.49 0.42 -1.93
CA ASN A 214 9.29 0.73 -3.10
C ASN A 214 10.26 1.90 -2.84
N ALA A 215 9.79 3.00 -2.23
CA ALA A 215 10.62 4.15 -1.91
C ALA A 215 11.78 3.79 -0.97
N VAL A 216 11.51 3.02 0.08
CA VAL A 216 12.54 2.54 1.02
C VAL A 216 13.52 1.58 0.32
N ASN A 217 13.03 0.64 -0.50
CA ASN A 217 13.89 -0.31 -1.23
C ASN A 217 14.94 0.36 -2.14
N LYS A 218 14.74 1.62 -2.57
CA LYS A 218 15.72 2.37 -3.38
C LYS A 218 17.02 2.69 -2.64
N PHE A 219 17.05 2.70 -1.30
CA PHE A 219 18.22 3.14 -0.52
C PHE A 219 18.50 2.34 0.77
N ILE A 220 17.60 1.46 1.21
CA ILE A 220 17.65 0.78 2.53
C ILE A 220 18.88 -0.12 2.75
N GLY A 221 19.63 -0.43 1.69
CA GLY A 221 20.90 -1.16 1.76
C GLY A 221 20.77 -2.65 2.06
N SER A 222 21.91 -3.32 2.22
CA SER A 222 21.96 -4.77 2.41
C SER A 222 21.60 -5.24 3.82
N ASN A 223 21.76 -4.38 4.85
CA ASN A 223 21.59 -4.74 6.26
C ASN A 223 20.13 -4.83 6.73
N TYR A 224 19.19 -4.33 5.92
CA TYR A 224 17.79 -4.14 6.29
C TYR A 224 16.86 -4.77 5.25
N THR A 225 15.61 -4.99 5.65
CA THR A 225 14.49 -5.33 4.76
C THR A 225 13.36 -4.36 5.01
N VAL A 226 12.64 -4.01 3.95
CA VAL A 226 11.31 -3.41 4.03
C VAL A 226 10.31 -4.37 3.40
N LYS A 227 9.10 -4.43 3.95
CA LYS A 227 7.99 -5.16 3.33
C LYS A 227 6.64 -4.53 3.63
N ALA A 228 5.74 -4.53 2.65
CA ALA A 228 4.32 -4.35 2.88
C ALA A 228 3.71 -5.64 3.47
N VAL A 229 2.88 -5.49 4.50
CA VAL A 229 2.19 -6.58 5.19
C VAL A 229 0.70 -6.31 5.14
N TYR A 230 -0.09 -7.33 4.83
CA TYR A 230 -1.55 -7.23 4.72
C TYR A 230 -2.23 -8.26 5.62
N GLY A 231 -3.36 -7.89 6.22
CA GLY A 231 -4.24 -8.84 6.88
C GLY A 231 -3.75 -9.41 8.23
N SER A 232 -2.62 -8.95 8.77
CA SER A 232 -2.28 -9.18 10.20
C SER A 232 -3.23 -8.40 11.11
N SER A 233 -3.47 -8.85 12.35
CA SER A 233 -4.12 -7.99 13.35
C SER A 233 -3.11 -7.02 13.98
N VAL A 234 -3.57 -5.95 14.60
CA VAL A 234 -2.66 -4.99 15.27
C VAL A 234 -1.95 -5.68 16.45
N ASP A 235 -2.62 -6.56 17.19
CA ASP A 235 -1.98 -7.40 18.22
C ASP A 235 -0.93 -8.36 17.65
N ASP A 236 -1.11 -8.89 16.44
CA ASP A 236 -0.07 -9.72 15.79
C ASP A 236 1.12 -8.87 15.32
N LEU A 237 0.88 -7.63 14.87
CA LEU A 237 1.95 -6.67 14.58
C LEU A 237 2.72 -6.31 15.86
N CYS A 238 2.03 -6.13 16.99
CA CYS A 238 2.64 -5.92 18.29
C CYS A 238 3.56 -7.09 18.68
N LYS A 239 3.01 -8.31 18.75
CA LYS A 239 3.76 -9.54 19.12
C LYS A 239 4.95 -9.82 18.21
N LYS A 240 4.81 -9.54 16.91
CA LYS A 240 5.83 -9.88 15.92
C LYS A 240 6.92 -8.82 15.81
N TYR A 241 6.59 -7.54 15.99
CA TYR A 241 7.49 -6.43 15.68
C TYR A 241 7.73 -5.51 16.87
N ILE A 242 6.68 -5.01 17.53
CA ILE A 242 6.82 -4.06 18.65
C ILE A 242 7.55 -4.70 19.84
N ASP A 243 7.25 -5.97 20.15
CA ASP A 243 7.95 -6.71 21.22
C ASP A 243 9.44 -6.91 20.90
N ASN A 244 9.79 -7.02 19.61
CA ASN A 244 11.15 -7.17 19.07
C ASN A 244 11.79 -5.81 18.68
N ASP A 245 11.32 -4.70 19.25
CA ASP A 245 11.86 -3.35 19.04
C ASP A 245 11.88 -2.91 17.56
N ILE A 246 10.80 -3.23 16.82
CA ILE A 246 10.57 -2.81 15.44
C ILE A 246 9.24 -2.04 15.36
N PRO A 247 9.24 -0.71 15.13
CA PRO A 247 8.02 0.07 14.94
C PRO A 247 7.39 -0.23 13.58
N VAL A 248 6.08 -0.05 13.45
CA VAL A 248 5.31 -0.50 12.26
C VAL A 248 4.45 0.63 11.72
N LEU A 249 4.62 0.99 10.45
CA LEU A 249 3.72 1.92 9.78
C LEU A 249 2.38 1.22 9.57
N ILE A 250 1.27 1.87 9.91
CA ILE A 250 -0.08 1.37 9.59
C ILE A 250 -0.91 2.45 8.90
N TRP A 251 -1.76 2.03 7.97
CA TRP A 251 -2.79 2.89 7.41
C TRP A 251 -4.08 2.72 8.22
N ALA A 252 -4.56 3.83 8.79
CA ALA A 252 -5.80 3.92 9.53
C ALA A 252 -6.51 5.23 9.17
N THR A 253 -7.47 5.70 9.97
CA THR A 253 -8.11 6.99 9.75
C THR A 253 -7.57 8.06 10.68
N GLN A 254 -7.64 9.32 10.25
CA GLN A 254 -7.33 10.47 11.10
C GLN A 254 -8.18 10.40 12.38
N ASN A 255 -7.55 10.52 13.54
CA ASN A 255 -8.18 10.39 14.87
C ASN A 255 -8.94 9.06 15.10
N MET A 256 -8.66 8.02 14.32
CA MET A 256 -9.43 6.76 14.27
C MET A 256 -10.94 6.97 14.00
N ALA A 257 -11.28 8.01 13.23
CA ALA A 257 -12.65 8.37 12.87
C ALA A 257 -13.31 7.34 11.91
N PRO A 258 -14.65 7.28 11.82
CA PRO A 258 -15.34 6.42 10.87
C PRO A 258 -14.91 6.68 9.42
N ALA A 259 -14.54 5.61 8.72
CA ALA A 259 -14.11 5.68 7.33
C ALA A 259 -15.31 5.63 6.37
N ARG A 260 -15.22 6.35 5.24
CA ARG A 260 -16.20 6.29 4.15
C ARG A 260 -15.54 6.30 2.78
N ARG A 261 -16.21 5.74 1.77
CA ARG A 261 -15.83 5.94 0.36
C ARG A 261 -15.97 7.43 0.00
N TYR A 262 -15.06 7.95 -0.83
CA TYR A 262 -15.04 9.36 -1.23
C TYR A 262 -15.16 9.56 -2.74
N LYS A 263 -14.06 9.50 -3.49
CA LYS A 263 -14.07 9.57 -4.96
C LYS A 263 -13.71 8.22 -5.55
N THR A 264 -14.32 7.90 -6.69
CA THR A 264 -13.94 6.76 -7.53
C THR A 264 -13.47 7.32 -8.88
N TRP A 265 -12.32 6.86 -9.36
CA TRP A 265 -11.76 7.22 -10.67
C TRP A 265 -11.30 5.98 -11.43
N TYR A 266 -11.12 6.11 -12.74
CA TYR A 266 -10.39 5.13 -13.54
C TYR A 266 -8.89 5.34 -13.38
N ILE A 267 -8.13 4.29 -13.08
CA ILE A 267 -6.66 4.35 -13.06
C ILE A 267 -6.18 4.67 -14.47
N THR A 268 -5.41 5.75 -14.64
CA THR A 268 -5.01 6.26 -15.95
C THR A 268 -4.34 5.17 -16.81
N GLY A 269 -4.77 5.06 -18.07
CA GLY A 269 -4.27 4.04 -19.00
C GLY A 269 -4.85 2.64 -18.80
N THR A 270 -5.87 2.48 -17.93
CA THR A 270 -6.52 1.19 -17.66
C THR A 270 -8.05 1.33 -17.65
N SER A 271 -8.76 0.20 -17.50
CA SER A 271 -10.20 0.15 -17.21
C SER A 271 -10.51 -0.16 -15.73
N GLU A 272 -9.49 -0.21 -14.85
CA GLU A 272 -9.68 -0.44 -13.43
C GLU A 272 -10.25 0.80 -12.76
N GLN A 273 -11.30 0.64 -11.95
CA GLN A 273 -11.78 1.70 -11.05
C GLN A 273 -11.16 1.55 -9.66
N PHE A 274 -10.69 2.66 -9.11
CA PHE A 274 -10.21 2.76 -7.74
C PHE A 274 -11.12 3.69 -6.93
N THR A 275 -11.52 3.28 -5.71
CA THR A 275 -12.25 4.13 -4.77
C THR A 275 -11.38 4.52 -3.59
N TRP A 276 -11.18 5.82 -3.39
CA TRP A 276 -10.50 6.35 -2.20
C TRP A 276 -11.40 6.27 -0.96
N ILE A 277 -10.77 5.97 0.17
CA ILE A 277 -11.39 5.95 1.50
C ILE A 277 -10.91 7.19 2.27
N THR A 278 -11.81 7.87 2.98
CA THR A 278 -11.51 9.08 3.75
C THR A 278 -12.04 8.96 5.18
N PRO A 279 -11.39 9.56 6.21
CA PRO A 279 -10.15 10.34 6.17
C PRO A 279 -8.92 9.43 6.33
N MET A 280 -8.30 9.04 5.23
CA MET A 280 -7.09 8.20 5.21
C MET A 280 -5.94 8.88 5.97
N HIS A 281 -5.20 8.09 6.73
CA HIS A 281 -4.01 8.51 7.45
C HIS A 281 -2.99 7.37 7.55
N CYS A 282 -1.72 7.71 7.73
CA CYS A 282 -0.66 6.77 8.05
C CYS A 282 0.05 7.20 9.33
N LEU A 283 0.23 6.24 10.24
CA LEU A 283 0.77 6.45 11.58
C LEU A 283 1.85 5.41 11.86
N LEU A 284 2.79 5.74 12.74
CA LEU A 284 3.80 4.79 13.20
C LEU A 284 3.39 4.18 14.54
N LEU A 285 3.06 2.89 14.57
CA LEU A 285 2.81 2.10 15.77
C LEU A 285 4.13 1.96 16.55
N VAL A 286 4.12 2.37 17.81
CA VAL A 286 5.31 2.38 18.69
C VAL A 286 5.07 1.69 20.04
N GLY A 287 3.87 1.23 20.35
CA GLY A 287 3.61 0.59 21.64
C GLY A 287 2.17 0.13 21.83
N TYR A 288 1.91 -0.51 22.96
CA TYR A 288 0.57 -0.93 23.36
C TYR A 288 0.45 -1.10 24.88
N ASP A 289 -0.79 -1.14 25.35
CA ASP A 289 -1.21 -1.62 26.67
C ASP A 289 -2.40 -2.59 26.51
N ASP A 290 -2.96 -3.07 27.61
CA ASP A 290 -4.09 -3.99 27.64
C ASP A 290 -5.32 -3.48 26.84
N SER A 291 -5.52 -2.17 26.79
CA SER A 291 -6.74 -1.51 26.26
C SER A 291 -6.47 -0.47 25.16
N GLY A 292 -5.22 -0.26 24.75
CA GLY A 292 -4.87 0.71 23.71
C GLY A 292 -3.57 0.42 22.97
N TYR A 293 -3.38 1.17 21.88
CA TYR A 293 -2.16 1.20 21.08
C TYR A 293 -1.59 2.63 21.08
N TYR A 294 -0.27 2.74 21.06
CA TYR A 294 0.47 4.00 21.06
C TYR A 294 1.12 4.25 19.71
N PHE A 295 1.00 5.47 19.22
CA PHE A 295 1.50 5.90 17.91
C PHE A 295 2.35 7.16 18.03
N ASN A 296 3.39 7.24 17.20
CA ASN A 296 3.83 8.55 16.74
C ASN A 296 2.89 8.94 15.60
N ASP A 297 1.85 9.71 15.94
CA ASP A 297 0.88 10.23 14.99
C ASP A 297 1.39 11.58 14.44
N PRO A 298 1.77 11.67 13.16
CA PRO A 298 2.40 12.87 12.61
C PRO A 298 1.44 14.07 12.51
N LEU A 299 0.12 13.90 12.69
CA LEU A 299 -0.86 14.98 12.81
C LEU A 299 -1.19 15.37 14.26
N GLN A 300 -0.75 14.58 15.26
CA GLN A 300 -1.03 14.82 16.68
C GLN A 300 0.25 15.06 17.49
N SER A 301 0.82 13.99 18.06
CA SER A 301 2.01 14.04 18.91
C SER A 301 2.69 12.66 19.07
N LYS A 302 3.91 12.68 19.62
CA LYS A 302 4.63 11.49 20.07
C LYS A 302 3.81 10.70 21.09
N ASN A 303 3.80 9.37 20.97
CA ASN A 303 3.10 8.45 21.87
C ASN A 303 1.59 8.75 22.06
N THR A 304 0.92 9.26 21.01
CA THR A 304 -0.55 9.41 20.97
C THR A 304 -1.22 8.05 21.17
N ARG A 305 -2.10 7.95 22.18
CA ARG A 305 -2.75 6.70 22.56
C ARG A 305 -4.19 6.63 22.07
N TYR A 306 -4.53 5.55 21.36
CA TYR A 306 -5.90 5.26 20.91
C TYR A 306 -6.41 3.94 21.50
N ALA A 307 -7.71 3.84 21.76
CA ALA A 307 -8.35 2.61 22.24
C ALA A 307 -8.33 1.50 21.18
N LYS A 308 -8.15 0.24 21.58
CA LYS A 308 -7.97 -0.88 20.63
C LYS A 308 -9.12 -1.01 19.62
N ASP A 309 -10.37 -0.86 20.06
CA ASP A 309 -11.56 -0.97 19.21
C ASP A 309 -11.55 0.07 18.06
N LYS A 310 -11.18 1.32 18.37
CA LYS A 310 -11.11 2.40 17.38
C LYS A 310 -10.02 2.15 16.35
N VAL A 311 -8.83 1.77 16.80
CA VAL A 311 -7.70 1.44 15.92
C VAL A 311 -8.04 0.26 15.02
N ILE A 312 -8.58 -0.83 15.58
CA ILE A 312 -8.97 -2.02 14.81
C ILE A 312 -10.02 -1.67 13.76
N SER A 313 -11.04 -0.89 14.12
CA SER A 313 -12.06 -0.43 13.17
C SER A 313 -11.46 0.40 12.03
N ALA A 314 -10.64 1.40 12.36
CA ALA A 314 -10.00 2.29 11.40
C ALA A 314 -9.03 1.55 10.45
N TYR A 315 -8.18 0.68 11.00
CA TYR A 315 -7.21 -0.15 10.27
C TYR A 315 -7.88 -1.17 9.34
N ASN A 316 -8.99 -1.78 9.78
CA ASN A 316 -9.77 -2.70 8.95
C ASN A 316 -10.35 -2.01 7.71
N MET A 317 -10.78 -0.75 7.83
CA MET A 317 -11.35 0.02 6.73
C MET A 317 -10.32 0.44 5.66
N LEU A 318 -9.02 0.39 5.98
CA LEU A 318 -7.92 0.61 5.03
C LEU A 318 -7.16 -0.68 4.70
N ASN A 319 -7.90 -1.77 4.55
CA ASN A 319 -7.42 -3.05 4.03
C ASN A 319 -6.36 -3.75 4.91
N ARG A 320 -6.21 -3.34 6.19
CA ARG A 320 -5.23 -3.90 7.14
C ARG A 320 -3.81 -3.91 6.55
N GLN A 321 -3.41 -2.81 5.92
CA GLN A 321 -2.10 -2.64 5.29
C GLN A 321 -1.13 -1.96 6.26
N ALA A 322 0.09 -2.49 6.31
CA ALA A 322 1.18 -2.01 7.14
C ALA A 322 2.50 -2.08 6.36
N VAL A 323 3.50 -1.30 6.77
CA VAL A 323 4.88 -1.43 6.30
C VAL A 323 5.80 -1.66 7.49
N VAL A 324 6.67 -2.66 7.36
CA VAL A 324 7.67 -3.00 8.36
C VAL A 324 9.04 -2.81 7.73
N ILE A 325 9.90 -2.05 8.40
CA ILE A 325 11.33 -1.93 8.11
C ILE A 325 12.06 -2.61 9.26
N ALA A 326 12.95 -3.57 8.99
CA ALA A 326 13.60 -4.38 10.02
C ALA A 326 15.03 -4.76 9.62
N PRO A 327 15.97 -4.91 10.58
CA PRO A 327 17.27 -5.50 10.31
C PRO A 327 17.12 -6.90 9.68
N LYS A 328 18.00 -7.26 8.74
CA LYS A 328 18.10 -8.66 8.31
C LYS A 328 18.65 -9.49 9.46
N SER A 329 17.95 -10.58 9.77
CA SER A 329 18.49 -11.63 10.64
C SER A 329 19.78 -12.17 10.00
N LYS A 330 20.91 -12.08 10.71
CA LYS A 330 22.18 -12.66 10.26
C LYS A 330 22.13 -14.19 10.37
N VAL A 331 21.65 -14.86 9.34
CA VAL A 331 21.79 -16.30 9.12
C VAL A 331 22.11 -16.51 7.64
N GLU A 332 23.03 -17.44 7.35
CA GLU A 332 23.60 -17.75 6.02
C GLU A 332 24.66 -16.79 5.46
N GLU A 333 25.77 -16.60 6.20
CA GLU A 333 27.10 -16.44 5.57
C GLU A 333 28.22 -16.99 6.48
N THR A 334 28.12 -18.25 6.94
CA THR A 334 29.18 -18.88 7.76
C THR A 334 29.24 -20.41 7.70
N THR A 335 29.15 -21.03 6.51
CA THR A 335 29.48 -22.47 6.34
C THR A 335 29.89 -22.87 4.91
N VAL A 336 30.96 -22.29 4.36
CA VAL A 336 31.85 -23.03 3.43
C VAL A 336 33.30 -22.66 3.71
N ALA A 337 33.98 -23.45 4.53
CA ALA A 337 35.44 -23.49 4.62
C ALA A 337 35.87 -24.98 4.64
N PRO A 338 36.98 -25.36 3.99
CA PRO A 338 37.19 -26.74 3.56
C PRO A 338 37.70 -27.64 4.69
N THR A 339 37.04 -28.78 4.92
CA THR A 339 37.51 -29.81 5.85
C THR A 339 38.37 -30.85 5.12
N THR A 340 39.68 -30.68 5.19
CA THR A 340 40.67 -31.71 4.90
C THR A 340 40.85 -32.62 6.11
N ALA A 341 40.78 -33.95 5.94
CA ALA A 341 41.32 -34.96 6.88
C ALA A 341 41.30 -36.37 6.23
N PRO A 342 42.07 -37.37 6.73
CA PRO A 342 42.86 -38.23 5.84
C PRO A 342 42.62 -39.75 6.00
N ASN A 343 43.12 -40.55 5.04
CA ASN A 343 43.99 -41.72 5.33
C ASN A 343 44.59 -42.42 4.09
N THR A 344 45.57 -43.27 4.36
CA THR A 344 46.65 -43.77 3.48
C THR A 344 46.43 -45.22 2.98
N THR A 345 47.06 -45.62 1.85
CA THR A 345 47.97 -46.82 1.69
C THR A 345 47.89 -47.57 0.33
N THR A 346 49.08 -47.86 -0.25
CA THR A 346 49.50 -48.86 -1.30
C THR A 346 49.05 -48.80 -2.78
N GLU A 347 49.98 -48.36 -3.66
CA GLU A 347 50.73 -49.13 -4.72
C GLU A 347 50.03 -50.10 -5.73
N PRO A 348 50.65 -50.46 -6.89
CA PRO A 348 51.33 -49.61 -7.92
C PRO A 348 51.11 -50.11 -9.39
N THR A 349 51.34 -49.30 -10.46
CA THR A 349 51.79 -49.83 -11.79
C THR A 349 52.32 -48.79 -12.81
N THR A 350 53.53 -49.05 -13.31
CA THR A 350 54.13 -48.81 -14.66
C THR A 350 54.11 -47.44 -15.41
N LYS A 351 55.35 -46.97 -15.67
CA LYS A 351 55.93 -46.14 -16.78
C LYS A 351 55.60 -46.64 -18.23
N PRO A 352 56.10 -46.03 -19.34
CA PRO A 352 57.00 -44.85 -19.53
C PRO A 352 56.44 -43.77 -20.53
N ASN A 353 56.94 -42.52 -20.63
CA ASN A 353 58.14 -42.03 -21.39
C ASN A 353 58.12 -40.46 -21.40
N THR A 354 59.06 -39.65 -21.94
CA THR A 354 60.55 -39.63 -21.99
C THR A 354 61.04 -38.40 -22.81
N THR A 355 61.89 -37.51 -22.22
CA THR A 355 62.78 -36.51 -22.90
C THR A 355 62.06 -35.27 -23.54
N THR A 356 62.55 -34.01 -23.54
CA THR A 356 63.92 -33.42 -23.48
C THR A 356 63.95 -32.04 -22.76
N GLU A 357 65.11 -31.69 -22.20
CA GLU A 357 65.56 -30.34 -21.73
C GLU A 357 66.40 -29.65 -22.86
N PRO A 358 67.19 -28.55 -22.69
CA PRO A 358 67.34 -27.55 -21.60
C PRO A 358 67.54 -26.06 -22.03
N THR A 359 67.80 -25.18 -21.03
CA THR A 359 68.71 -23.97 -21.06
C THR A 359 68.35 -22.71 -21.91
N THR A 360 68.69 -21.45 -21.56
CA THR A 360 69.44 -20.82 -20.42
C THR A 360 69.14 -19.31 -20.27
N LYS A 361 69.47 -18.73 -19.07
CA LYS A 361 69.96 -17.35 -18.73
C LYS A 361 69.45 -16.12 -19.53
N ALA A 362 68.83 -15.10 -18.93
CA ALA A 362 69.24 -14.17 -17.84
C ALA A 362 70.08 -12.95 -18.29
N THR A 363 69.75 -11.74 -17.80
CA THR A 363 70.64 -10.70 -17.18
C THR A 363 69.86 -9.37 -16.96
N GLU A 364 70.11 -8.71 -15.82
CA GLU A 364 69.62 -7.39 -15.32
C GLU A 364 70.53 -6.21 -15.83
N PRO A 365 70.55 -4.98 -15.25
CA PRO A 365 69.49 -3.99 -14.93
C PRO A 365 69.82 -2.56 -15.45
N GLU A 366 69.12 -1.55 -14.88
CA GLU A 366 69.55 -0.15 -14.57
C GLU A 366 69.39 1.03 -15.56
N THR A 367 68.73 2.09 -15.02
CA THR A 367 69.01 3.56 -15.13
C THR A 367 68.88 4.30 -16.48
N SER A 368 68.62 5.61 -16.58
CA SER A 368 68.05 6.66 -15.68
C SER A 368 67.61 7.88 -16.54
N GLU A 369 66.92 8.88 -15.96
CA GLU A 369 66.75 10.31 -16.36
C GLU A 369 66.75 10.74 -17.88
N LYS A 370 65.94 11.68 -18.40
CA LYS A 370 65.78 13.09 -17.93
C LYS A 370 64.87 13.96 -18.87
N THR A 371 64.22 14.99 -18.30
CA THR A 371 63.89 16.35 -18.87
C THR A 371 62.99 16.62 -20.11
N THR A 372 61.80 17.20 -19.83
CA THR A 372 61.23 18.51 -20.30
C THR A 372 60.86 18.84 -21.77
N HIS A 373 59.95 19.84 -21.90
CA HIS A 373 59.51 20.66 -23.07
C HIS A 373 58.36 20.08 -23.94
N THR A 374 57.34 20.83 -24.41
CA THR A 374 56.90 22.26 -24.23
C THR A 374 55.37 22.37 -24.51
N GLU A 375 54.76 23.51 -24.17
CA GLU A 375 53.37 23.96 -24.37
C GLU A 375 52.85 23.93 -25.83
N GLY A 376 51.52 23.99 -26.03
CA GLY A 376 50.90 24.15 -27.36
C GLY A 376 49.37 24.32 -27.37
N SER A 377 48.92 25.58 -27.32
CA SER A 377 47.53 26.09 -27.39
C SER A 377 46.57 25.45 -28.43
N ALA A 378 45.28 25.33 -28.06
CA ALA A 378 44.14 25.58 -28.96
C ALA A 378 42.82 25.77 -28.17
N ALA A 379 42.30 27.00 -28.12
CA ALA A 379 40.93 27.28 -27.66
C ALA A 379 40.38 28.52 -28.38
N ASP A 380 39.52 28.30 -29.37
CA ASP A 380 38.69 29.34 -29.99
C ASP A 380 37.48 28.71 -30.71
N ASN A 381 36.27 28.99 -30.23
CA ASN A 381 35.23 29.57 -31.08
C ASN A 381 33.99 30.01 -30.29
N ILE A 382 33.51 31.20 -30.65
CA ILE A 382 32.32 31.85 -30.09
C ILE A 382 31.17 31.71 -31.08
N LYS A 383 29.94 31.43 -30.60
CA LYS A 383 28.74 32.00 -31.24
C LYS A 383 27.53 32.12 -30.30
N GLN A 384 27.26 33.37 -29.92
CA GLN A 384 25.91 33.93 -29.70
C GLN A 384 25.04 33.78 -30.97
N ALA A 385 23.71 33.97 -30.97
CA ALA A 385 22.66 34.04 -29.95
C ALA A 385 21.31 34.15 -30.70
N SER A 386 20.17 33.98 -30.01
CA SER A 386 18.96 34.82 -30.22
C SER A 386 17.83 34.39 -29.28
N ASP A 387 17.38 35.31 -28.43
CA ASP A 387 16.10 35.23 -27.71
C ASP A 387 14.93 35.65 -28.62
N ILE A 388 13.79 34.96 -28.51
CA ILE A 388 12.40 35.49 -28.50
C ILE A 388 11.61 34.60 -27.53
#